data_AF-A0A7K4RH20-F1
#
_entry.id   AF-A0A7K4RH20-F1
#
_cell.length_a   1.000
_cell.length_b   1.000
_cell.length_c   1.000
_cell.angle_alpha   90.00
_cell.angle_beta   90.00
_cell.angle_gamma   90.00
#
_symmetry.space_group_name_H-M   'P 1'
#
loop_
_entity.id
_entity.type
_entity.pdbx_description
1 polymer ?
#
loop_
_entity_poly.entity_id
_entity_poly.type
_entity_poly.pdbx_seq_one_letter_code
_entity_poly.pdbx_strand_id
1 'polypeptide(L)'
;QVLAGVYPISQLQEPYTAVGYLGSRLALPPLLQLRPPNGPAWTAWDLCEAWAEQRGYRTARAARSDVHRAANALLRSAAEGRLRLCLRPPGFTEHRGE
;
A
#
# COMPACT_ATOMS: atom_id res chain seq x y z
N GLN A 1 -4.48 3.79 12.34
CA GLN A 1 -5.55 4.82 12.32
C GLN A 1 -6.04 5.09 10.90
N VAL A 2 -5.16 5.41 9.95
CA VAL A 2 -5.51 5.75 8.56
C VAL A 2 -6.30 4.65 7.84
N LEU A 3 -5.80 3.41 7.86
CA LEU A 3 -6.48 2.26 7.23
C LEU A 3 -7.82 1.89 7.88
N ALA A 4 -8.05 2.33 9.12
CA ALA A 4 -9.31 2.14 9.83
C ALA A 4 -10.31 3.28 9.56
N GLY A 5 -9.97 4.23 8.69
CA GLY A 5 -10.82 5.39 8.37
C GLY A 5 -10.86 6.47 9.47
N VAL A 6 -10.08 6.32 10.55
CA VAL A 6 -10.09 7.24 11.70
C VAL A 6 -9.43 8.58 11.36
N TYR A 7 -8.51 8.60 10.40
CA TYR A 7 -7.78 9.81 10.00
C TYR A 7 -7.85 10.00 8.48
N PRO A 8 -8.18 11.21 7.99
CA PRO A 8 -8.40 11.46 6.57
C PRO A 8 -7.11 11.32 5.75
N ILE A 9 -7.17 10.53 4.67
CA ILE A 9 -6.03 10.26 3.79
C ILE A 9 -5.47 11.56 3.15
N SER A 10 -6.33 12.54 2.86
CA SER A 10 -5.91 13.82 2.26
C SER A 10 -5.04 14.69 3.16
N GLN A 11 -5.02 14.44 4.48
CA GLN A 11 -4.23 15.22 5.44
C GLN A 11 -2.93 14.52 5.83
N LEU A 12 -2.64 13.33 5.27
CA LEU A 12 -1.39 12.65 5.57
C LEU A 12 -0.20 13.41 4.99
N GLN A 13 0.75 13.73 5.87
CA GLN A 13 2.08 14.22 5.49
C GLN A 13 2.94 13.09 4.89
N GLU A 14 2.79 11.87 5.42
CA GLU A 14 3.61 10.71 5.01
C GLU A 14 2.76 9.45 4.80
N PRO A 15 2.28 9.20 3.56
CA PRO A 15 1.44 8.03 3.26
C PRO A 15 2.22 6.71 3.19
N TYR A 16 3.55 6.74 3.09
CA TYR A 16 4.39 5.57 2.85
C TYR A 16 4.37 4.58 4.01
N THR A 17 4.39 5.05 5.25
CA THR A 17 4.33 4.20 6.44
C THR A 17 3.03 3.40 6.50
N ALA A 18 1.91 4.03 6.14
CA ALA A 18 0.62 3.34 6.08
C ALA A 18 0.56 2.30 4.94
N VAL A 19 1.16 2.59 3.79
CA VAL A 19 1.29 1.63 2.68
C VAL A 19 2.24 0.49 3.05
N GLY A 20 3.35 0.77 3.74
CA GLY A 20 4.28 -0.24 4.24
C GLY A 20 3.59 -1.21 5.20
N TYR A 21 2.77 -0.68 6.12
CA TYR A 21 1.94 -1.53 6.99
C TYR A 21 0.97 -2.40 6.18
N LEU A 22 0.32 -1.83 5.16
CA LEU A 22 -0.57 -2.59 4.27
C LEU A 22 0.19 -3.72 3.53
N GLY A 23 1.37 -3.41 2.98
CA GLY A 23 2.22 -4.36 2.25
C GLY A 23 2.85 -5.44 3.13
N SER A 24 3.02 -5.19 4.44
CA SER A 24 3.49 -6.21 5.37
C SER A 24 2.45 -7.30 5.66
N ARG A 25 1.16 -7.01 5.44
CA ARG A 25 0.05 -7.94 5.74
C ARG A 25 -0.64 -8.48 4.49
N LEU A 26 -0.53 -7.78 3.37
CA LEU A 26 -1.07 -8.18 2.08
C LEU A 26 0.06 -8.43 1.10
N ALA A 27 -0.03 -9.51 0.33
CA ALA A 27 0.84 -9.74 -0.81
C ALA A 27 0.47 -8.77 -1.95
N LEU A 28 0.78 -7.48 -1.78
CA LEU A 28 0.43 -6.42 -2.71
C LEU A 28 1.04 -6.60 -4.11
N PRO A 29 2.30 -7.05 -4.29
CA PRO A 29 2.87 -7.22 -5.62
C PRO A 29 2.08 -8.12 -6.57
N PRO A 30 1.71 -9.36 -6.21
CA PRO A 30 0.87 -10.19 -7.07
C PRO A 30 -0.57 -9.65 -7.19
N LEU A 31 -1.14 -9.07 -6.12
CA LEU A 31 -2.50 -8.51 -6.17
C LEU A 31 -2.64 -7.33 -7.13
N LEU A 32 -1.61 -6.49 -7.21
CA LEU A 32 -1.57 -5.30 -8.06
C LEU A 32 -0.88 -5.57 -9.40
N GLN A 33 -0.35 -6.78 -9.62
CA GLN A 33 0.42 -7.16 -10.81
C GLN A 33 1.61 -6.21 -11.04
N LEU A 34 2.34 -5.89 -9.97
CA LEU A 34 3.48 -4.99 -10.02
C LEU A 34 4.69 -5.68 -10.65
N ARG A 35 5.51 -4.91 -11.35
CA ARG A 35 6.82 -5.36 -11.82
C ARG A 35 7.76 -5.54 -10.63
N PRO A 36 8.61 -6.59 -10.62
CA PRO A 36 9.54 -6.83 -9.52
C PRO A 36 10.45 -5.62 -9.30
N PRO A 37 10.86 -5.33 -8.04
CA PRO A 37 11.74 -4.24 -7.72
C PRO A 37 13.13 -4.54 -8.29
N ASN A 38 13.93 -3.50 -8.50
CA ASN A 38 15.33 -3.65 -8.90
C ASN A 38 16.23 -4.15 -7.74
N GLY A 39 15.73 -4.09 -6.51
CA GLY A 39 16.44 -4.51 -5.29
C GLY A 39 16.11 -5.93 -4.82
N PRO A 40 16.79 -6.41 -3.76
CA PRO A 40 16.61 -7.76 -3.23
C PRO A 40 15.26 -7.96 -2.52
N ALA A 41 14.58 -6.90 -2.09
CA ALA A 41 13.33 -6.96 -1.35
C ALA A 41 12.40 -5.80 -1.71
N TRP A 42 11.10 -6.00 -1.48
CA TRP A 42 10.08 -4.97 -1.63
C TRP A 42 10.13 -3.98 -0.46
N THR A 43 10.38 -2.71 -0.74
CA THR A 43 10.14 -1.63 0.21
C THR A 43 8.79 -0.94 -0.04
N ALA A 44 8.31 -0.17 0.94
CA ALA A 44 7.12 0.66 0.75
C ALA A 44 7.30 1.67 -0.39
N TRP A 45 8.53 2.16 -0.57
CA TRP A 45 8.89 3.07 -1.66
C TRP A 45 8.79 2.37 -3.02
N ASP A 46 9.47 1.23 -3.19
CA ASP A 46 9.45 0.46 -4.45
C ASP A 46 8.03 0.07 -4.85
N LEU A 47 7.20 -0.28 -3.86
CA LEU A 47 5.80 -0.61 -4.10
C LEU A 47 4.99 0.57 -4.64
N CYS A 48 5.19 1.75 -4.05
CA CYS A 48 4.52 2.96 -4.50
C CYS A 48 5.06 3.43 -5.86
N GLU A 49 6.36 3.28 -6.10
CA GLU A 49 7.00 3.62 -7.37
C GLU A 49 6.51 2.71 -8.50
N ALA A 50 6.52 1.38 -8.30
CA ALA A 50 5.99 0.43 -9.27
C ALA A 50 4.51 0.68 -9.57
N TRP A 51 3.71 1.04 -8.56
CA TRP A 51 2.31 1.42 -8.76
C TRP A 51 2.15 2.74 -9.53
N ALA A 52 3.00 3.74 -9.24
CA ALA A 52 3.03 5.00 -9.97
C ALA A 52 3.33 4.76 -11.46
N GLU A 53 4.32 3.93 -11.76
CA GLU A 53 4.69 3.58 -13.13
C GLU A 53 3.56 2.86 -13.87
N GLN A 54 2.95 1.85 -13.24
CA GLN A 54 1.86 1.08 -13.84
C GLN A 54 0.63 1.94 -14.14
N ARG A 55 0.33 2.93 -13.29
CA ARG A 55 -0.79 3.86 -13.47
C ARG A 55 -0.43 5.10 -14.29
N GLY A 56 0.83 5.27 -14.67
CA GLY A 56 1.31 6.46 -15.39
C GLY A 56 1.29 7.74 -14.56
N TYR A 57 1.38 7.65 -13.23
CA TYR A 57 1.49 8.82 -12.37
C TYR A 57 2.87 9.45 -12.52
N ARG A 58 2.92 10.62 -13.18
CA ARG A 58 4.14 11.37 -13.40
C ARG A 58 4.03 12.80 -12.88
N THR A 59 5.13 13.29 -12.34
CA THR A 59 5.28 14.68 -11.92
C THR A 59 5.38 15.59 -13.13
N ALA A 60 4.72 16.75 -13.07
CA ALA A 60 4.64 17.68 -14.21
C ALA A 60 5.99 18.26 -14.64
N ARG A 61 6.94 18.42 -13.70
CA ARG A 61 8.18 19.17 -13.94
C ARG A 61 9.35 18.31 -14.40
N ALA A 62 9.43 17.06 -13.96
CA ALA A 62 10.59 16.20 -14.18
C ALA A 62 10.23 14.83 -14.77
N ALA A 63 8.95 14.59 -15.09
CA ALA A 63 8.41 13.31 -15.58
C ALA A 63 8.76 12.08 -14.71
N ARG A 64 9.20 12.30 -13.47
CA ARG A 64 9.48 11.25 -12.49
C ARG A 64 8.17 10.64 -11.99
N SER A 65 8.23 9.37 -11.61
CA SER A 65 7.12 8.65 -10.97
C SER A 65 6.61 9.39 -9.73
N ASP A 66 5.32 9.70 -9.69
CA ASP A 66 4.69 10.40 -8.56
C ASP A 66 4.29 9.39 -7.48
N VAL A 67 5.25 9.09 -6.61
CA VAL A 67 5.16 8.09 -5.55
C VAL A 67 4.13 8.49 -4.48
N HIS A 68 4.00 9.79 -4.18
CA HIS A 68 3.05 10.28 -3.18
C HIS A 68 1.60 10.14 -3.65
N ARG A 69 1.32 10.45 -4.92
CA ARG A 69 0.01 10.22 -5.53
C ARG A 69 -0.33 8.73 -5.59
N ALA A 70 0.65 7.88 -5.92
CA ALA A 70 0.50 6.43 -5.91
C ALA A 70 0.13 5.90 -4.51
N ALA A 71 0.86 6.33 -3.48
CA ALA A 71 0.59 5.93 -2.10
C ALA A 71 -0.84 6.29 -1.67
N ASN A 72 -1.29 7.51 -1.95
CA ASN A 72 -2.65 7.95 -1.65
C ASN A 72 -3.72 7.13 -2.41
N ALA A 73 -3.47 6.78 -3.67
CA ALA A 73 -4.39 5.95 -4.45
C ALA A 73 -4.51 4.52 -3.89
N LEU A 74 -3.41 3.96 -3.36
CA LEU A 74 -3.42 2.66 -2.69
C LEU A 74 -4.22 2.72 -1.38
N LEU A 75 -3.98 3.73 -0.54
CA LEU A 75 -4.72 3.90 0.72
C LEU A 75 -6.22 4.10 0.46
N ARG A 76 -6.60 4.87 -0.57
CA ARG A 76 -8.00 5.02 -0.97
C ARG A 76 -8.59 3.71 -1.46
N SER A 77 -7.85 2.92 -2.25
CA SER A 77 -8.29 1.59 -2.69
C SER A 77 -8.49 0.61 -1.53
N ALA A 78 -7.71 0.74 -0.45
CA ALA A 78 -7.93 0.00 0.78
C ALA A 78 -9.19 0.48 1.52
N ALA A 79 -9.38 1.79 1.64
CA ALA A 79 -10.57 2.36 2.28
C ALA A 79 -11.88 2.04 1.52
N GLU A 80 -11.83 1.97 0.19
CA GLU A 80 -12.95 1.58 -0.67
C GLU A 80 -13.21 0.05 -0.67
N GLY A 81 -12.35 -0.74 -0.02
CA GLY A 81 -12.52 -2.20 0.08
C GLY A 81 -12.09 -2.98 -1.17
N ARG A 82 -11.40 -2.34 -2.14
CA ARG A 82 -10.72 -3.03 -3.25
C ARG A 82 -9.50 -3.80 -2.75
N LEU A 83 -8.77 -3.23 -1.78
CA LEU A 83 -7.72 -3.92 -1.04
C LEU A 83 -8.25 -4.23 0.36
N ARG A 84 -8.57 -5.50 0.63
CA ARG A 84 -9.18 -5.91 1.90
C ARG A 84 -8.13 -6.35 2.89
N LEU A 85 -7.96 -5.58 3.96
CA LEU A 85 -7.16 -5.97 5.12
C LEU A 85 -8.07 -6.63 6.17
N CYS A 86 -7.79 -7.88 6.52
CA CYS A 86 -8.46 -8.57 7.61
C CYS A 86 -7.54 -8.64 8.84
N LEU A 87 -8.01 -8.13 9.97
CA LEU A 87 -7.34 -8.27 11.25
C LEU A 87 -8.00 -9.40 12.02
N ARG A 88 -7.21 -10.34 12.50
CA ARG A 88 -7.68 -11.40 13.39
C ARG A 88 -7.60 -10.90 14.83
N PRO A 89 -8.58 -11.24 15.69
CA PRO A 89 -8.47 -10.91 17.10
C PRO A 89 -7.29 -11.66 17.74
N PRO A 90 -6.75 -11.15 18.85
CA PRO A 90 -5.77 -11.88 19.65
C PRO A 90 -6.31 -13.28 20.02
N GLY A 91 -5.46 -14.30 20.03
CA GLY A 91 -5.85 -15.68 20.34
C GLY A 91 -6.59 -16.45 19.23
N PHE A 92 -6.95 -15.80 18.12
CA PHE A 92 -7.77 -16.45 17.07
C PHE A 92 -7.11 -17.68 16.41
N THR A 93 -5.78 -17.71 16.34
CA THR A 93 -5.04 -18.82 15.73
C THR A 93 -4.55 -19.86 16.74
N GLU A 94 -4.73 -19.63 18.04
CA GLU A 94 -4.21 -20.50 19.11
C GLU A 94 -4.93 -21.85 19.15
N HIS A 95 -6.21 -21.89 18.76
CA HIS A 95 -7.01 -23.12 18.69
C HIS A 95 -7.06 -23.76 17.30
N ARG A 96 -6.25 -23.29 16.34
CA ARG A 96 -6.26 -23.80 14.97
C ARG A 96 -5.32 -25.02 14.85
N GLY A 97 -5.60 -26.05 15.65
CA GLY A 97 -4.71 -27.22 15.79
C GLY A 97 -5.26 -28.37 16.64
N GLU A 98 -6.58 -28.57 16.68
CA GLU A 98 -7.21 -29.87 16.99
C GLU A 98 -7.97 -30.37 15.76
#